data_AF-A0A2Z3H7U6-F1
#
_entry.id   AF-A0A2Z3H7U6-F1
#
_cell.length_a   1.000
_cell.length_b   1.000
_cell.length_c   1.000
_cell.angle_alpha   90.00
_cell.angle_beta   90.00
_cell.angle_gamma   90.00
#
_symmetry.space_group_name_H-M   'P 1'
#
loop_
_entity.id
_entity.type
_entity.pdbx_description
1 polymer ?
#
loop_
_entity_poly.entity_id
_entity_poly.type
_entity_poly.pdbx_seq_one_letter_code
_entity_poly.pdbx_strand_id
1 'polypeptide(L)' 'MSIVTRKVDDRVRVVLPANFKEKLVTVEQIGLEEVRVRIVKAVRRRPSLAKLLALMTDENQHEPVDFGPPVGNEVL' A
#
# COMPACT_ATOMS: atom_id res chain seq x y z
N MET A 1 -4.81 21.84 3.18
CA MET A 1 -4.41 22.33 1.84
C MET A 1 -5.34 21.68 0.83
N SER A 2 -6.06 22.48 0.05
CA SER A 2 -6.85 22.01 -1.10
C SER A 2 -5.96 22.07 -2.35
N ILE A 3 -6.03 21.05 -3.21
CA ILE A 3 -5.24 20.96 -4.44
C ILE A 3 -6.22 20.92 -5.61
N VAL A 4 -6.01 21.80 -6.60
CA VAL A 4 -6.82 21.84 -7.82
C VAL A 4 -6.55 20.59 -8.64
N THR A 5 -7.61 19.87 -8.98
CA THR A 5 -7.51 18.67 -9.79
C THR A 5 -7.53 19.04 -11.27
N ARG A 6 -6.81 18.28 -12.11
CA ARG A 6 -6.86 18.44 -13.56
C ARG A 6 -7.47 17.18 -14.16
N LYS A 7 -8.53 17.32 -14.96
CA LYS A 7 -9.05 16.23 -15.78
C LYS A 7 -8.03 15.93 -16.88
N VAL A 8 -7.57 14.69 -16.94
CA VAL A 8 -6.71 14.17 -18.01
C VAL A 8 -7.31 12.83 -18.42
N ASP A 9 -7.83 12.76 -19.64
CA ASP A 9 -8.64 11.64 -20.13
C ASP A 9 -9.92 11.44 -19.29
N ASP A 10 -10.29 10.18 -19.02
CA ASP A 10 -11.38 9.79 -18.11
C ASP A 10 -10.95 9.75 -16.63
N ARG A 11 -9.76 10.26 -16.28
CA ARG A 11 -9.23 10.23 -14.92
C ARG A 11 -8.94 11.63 -14.38
N VAL A 12 -9.17 11.79 -13.08
CA VAL A 12 -8.79 13.01 -12.35
C VAL A 12 -7.35 12.85 -11.88
N ARG A 13 -6.45 13.75 -12.30
CA ARG A 13 -5.05 13.79 -11.84
C ARG A 13 -4.85 14.93 -10.84
N VAL A 14 -4.08 14.65 -9.79
CA VAL A 14 -3.67 15.62 -8.78
C VAL A 14 -2.15 15.76 -8.84
N VAL A 15 -1.65 16.97 -9.09
CA VAL A 15 -0.22 17.25 -9.01
C VAL A 15 0.11 17.61 -7.57
N LEU A 16 0.87 16.76 -6.89
CA LEU A 16 1.31 17.02 -5.53
C LEU A 16 2.45 18.04 -5.53
N PRO A 17 2.38 19.12 -4.72
CA PRO A 17 3.47 20.06 -4.60
C PRO A 17 4.72 19.43 -3.97
N ALA A 18 5.88 20.07 -4.16
CA ALA A 18 7.20 19.53 -3.81
C ALA A 18 7.35 19.12 -2.33
N ASN A 19 6.56 19.72 -1.42
CA ASN A 19 6.53 19.38 0.00
C ASN A 19 6.04 17.94 0.29
N PHE A 20 5.39 17.28 -0.67
CA PHE A 20 4.97 15.89 -0.58
C PHE A 20 6.01 14.90 -1.16
N LYS A 21 7.11 15.38 -1.75
CA LYS A 21 8.16 14.52 -2.31
C LYS A 21 8.72 13.58 -1.23
N GLU A 22 8.82 12.30 -1.56
CA GLU A 22 9.33 11.23 -0.66
C GLU A 22 8.55 11.09 0.66
N LYS A 23 7.30 11.57 0.72
CA LYS A 23 6.41 11.40 1.86
C LYS A 23 5.36 10.34 1.59
N LEU A 24 5.00 9.59 2.62
CA LEU A 24 3.79 8.79 2.59
C LEU A 24 2.59 9.74 2.74
N VAL A 25 1.60 9.58 1.87
CA VAL A 25 0.41 10.43 1.84
C VAL A 25 -0.85 9.58 1.88
N THR A 26 -1.90 10.09 2.53
CA THR A 26 -3.27 9.62 2.31
C THR A 26 -4.02 10.59 1.43
N VAL A 27 -4.88 10.02 0.59
CA VAL A 27 -5.73 10.75 -0.35
C VAL A 27 -7.16 10.38 -0.02
N GLU A 28 -7.95 11.35 0.44
CA GLU A 28 -9.34 11.18 0.82
C GLU A 28 -10.22 12.05 -0.08
N GLN A 29 -11.23 11.47 -0.72
CA GLN A 29 -12.25 12.24 -1.41
C GLN A 29 -13.20 12.85 -0.38
N ILE A 30 -13.35 14.17 -0.39
CA ILE A 30 -14.20 14.92 0.54
C ILE A 30 -15.40 15.58 -0.16
N GLY A 31 -15.46 15.52 -1.48
CA GLY A 31 -16.57 15.99 -2.30
C GLY A 31 -16.50 15.46 -3.73
N LEU A 32 -17.45 15.86 -4.57
CA LEU A 32 -17.50 15.48 -5.98
C LEU A 32 -16.21 15.86 -6.74
N GLU A 33 -15.63 17.02 -6.43
CA GLU A 33 -14.43 17.54 -7.10
C GLU A 33 -13.29 17.87 -6.12
N GLU A 34 -13.46 17.54 -4.84
CA GLU A 34 -12.53 17.90 -3.78
C GLU A 34 -11.83 16.68 -3.20
N VAL A 35 -10.49 16.78 -3.14
CA VAL A 35 -9.63 15.77 -2.55
C VAL A 35 -8.77 16.41 -1.47
N ARG A 36 -8.69 15.75 -0.33
CA ARG A 36 -7.80 16.11 0.78
C ARG A 36 -6.59 15.19 0.77
N VAL A 37 -5.40 15.80 0.64
CA VAL A 37 -4.13 15.08 0.73
C VAL A 37 -3.46 15.41 2.05
N ARG A 38 -3.04 14.38 2.80
CA ARG A 38 -2.36 14.52 4.09
C ARG A 38 -1.05 13.74 4.11
N ILE A 39 0.02 14.33 4.63
CA ILE A 39 1.25 13.60 4.93
C ILE A 39 1.01 12.77 6.17
N VAL A 40 1.31 11.47 6.09
CA VAL A 40 1.20 10.56 7.23
C VAL A 40 2.56 9.95 7.55
N LYS A 41 2.77 9.63 8.82
CA LYS A 41 3.92 8.82 9.22
C LYS A 41 3.55 7.37 9.00
N ALA A 42 4.42 6.63 8.32
CA ALA A 42 4.29 5.18 8.25
C ALA A 42 4.37 4.63 9.68
N VAL A 43 3.27 4.11 10.19
CA VAL A 43 3.29 3.33 11.42
C VAL A 43 3.87 1.97 11.05
N ARG A 44 5.19 1.81 11.20
CA ARG A 44 5.84 0.51 11.07
C ARG A 44 5.37 -0.37 12.22
N ARG A 45 4.28 -1.12 12.01
CA ARG A 45 3.90 -2.21 12.90
C ARG A 45 4.92 -3.33 12.67
N ARG A 46 5.92 -3.42 13.54
CA ARG A 46 6.83 -4.56 13.60
C ARG A 46 6.27 -5.53 14.62
N PRO A 47 5.49 -6.54 14.23
CA PRO A 47 5.06 -7.56 15.17
C PRO A 47 6.31 -8.28 15.73
N SER A 48 6.29 -8.63 17.00
CA SER A 48 7.32 -9.51 17.57
C SER A 48 7.08 -10.94 17.09
N LEU A 49 8.14 -11.75 17.05
CA LEU A 49 8.03 -13.18 16.78
C LEU A 49 7.00 -13.84 17.71
N ALA A 50 7.04 -13.54 19.01
CA ALA A 50 6.08 -14.03 19.98
C ALA A 50 4.62 -13.69 19.62
N LYS A 51 4.36 -12.48 19.11
CA LYS A 51 3.01 -12.08 18.68
C LYS A 51 2.57 -12.81 17.42
N LEU A 52 3.48 -13.14 16.51
CA LEU A 52 3.16 -13.89 15.31
C LEU A 52 2.85 -15.35 15.64
N LEU A 53 3.69 -15.99 16.47
CA LEU A 53 3.49 -17.37 16.90
C LEU A 53 2.18 -17.55 17.70
N ALA A 54 1.81 -16.56 18.52
CA ALA A 54 0.55 -16.60 19.27
C ALA A 54 -0.71 -16.54 18.40
N LEU A 55 -0.60 -16.16 17.12
CA LEU A 55 -1.72 -16.15 16.16
C LEU A 55 -1.82 -17.43 15.34
N MET A 56 -0.84 -18.34 15.45
CA MET A 56 -0.87 -19.62 14.75
C MET A 56 -1.86 -20.55 15.46
N THR A 57 -2.76 -21.14 14.69
CA THR A 57 -3.73 -22.15 15.15
C THR A 57 -3.62 -23.37 14.27
N ASP A 58 -4.14 -24.51 14.72
CA ASP A 58 -4.08 -25.74 13.92
C ASP A 58 -4.87 -25.62 12.61
N GLU A 59 -5.86 -24.71 12.56
CA GLU A 59 -6.68 -24.45 11.37
C GLU A 59 -6.04 -23.49 10.36
N ASN A 60 -5.03 -22.69 10.76
CA ASN A 60 -4.38 -21.70 9.88
C ASN A 60 -2.94 -22.04 9.49
N GLN A 61 -2.47 -23.23 9.88
CA GLN A 61 -1.19 -23.75 9.44
C GLN A 61 -1.28 -24.14 7.96
N HIS A 62 -0.44 -23.51 7.15
CA HIS A 62 -0.30 -23.86 5.75
C HIS A 62 0.76 -24.95 5.59
N GLU A 63 0.45 -25.94 4.76
CA GLU A 63 1.48 -26.88 4.29
C GLU A 63 2.57 -26.13 3.49
N PRO A 64 3.79 -26.70 3.43
CA PRO A 64 4.82 -26.18 2.54
C PRO A 64 4.29 -26.03 1.11
N VAL A 65 4.52 -24.86 0.51
CA VAL A 65 4.11 -24.60 -0.87
C VAL A 65 4.97 -25.45 -1.81
N ASP A 66 4.33 -26.30 -2.60
CA ASP A 66 4.95 -26.93 -3.77
C ASP A 66 5.02 -25.90 -4.91
N PHE A 67 6.22 -25.41 -5.19
CA PHE A 67 6.45 -24.46 -6.27
C PHE A 67 6.46 -25.13 -7.67
N GLY A 68 6.41 -26.46 -7.72
CA GLY A 68 6.49 -27.22 -8.97
C GLY A 68 7.89 -27.19 -9.60
N PRO A 69 8.05 -27.79 -10.79
CA PRO A 69 9.28 -27.68 -11.55
C PRO A 69 9.46 -26.26 -12.11
N PRO A 70 10.69 -25.80 -12.35
CA PRO A 70 10.93 -24.50 -13.00
C PRO A 70 10.26 -24.47 -14.37
N VAL A 71 9.43 -23.45 -14.61
CA VAL A 71 8.77 -23.22 -15.90
C VAL A 71 9.38 -21.98 -16.53
N GLY A 72 10.42 -22.15 -17.34
CA GLY A 72 11.09 -21.05 -18.06
C GLY A 72 12.59 -20.95 -17.76
N ASN A 73 13.12 -19.73 -17.74
CA ASN A 73 14.56 -19.44 -17.56
C ASN A 73 14.92 -19.16 -16.08
N GLU A 74 14.21 -19.76 -15.13
CA GLU A 74 14.55 -19.62 -13.71
C GLU A 74 15.78 -20.51 -13.43
N VAL A 75 16.95 -19.87 -13.30
CA VAL A 75 18.21 -20.55 -12.99
C VAL A 75 18.23 -20.84 -11.48
N LEU A 76 18.39 -22.11 -11.11
CA LEU A 76 18.61 -22.57 -9.72
C LEU A 76 20.02 -22.22 -9.24
#